data_AF-A0A5N5E127-F1
#
_entry.id   AF-A0A5N5E127-F1
#
_cell.length_a   1.000
_cell.length_b   1.000
_cell.length_c   1.000
_cell.angle_alpha   90.00
_cell.angle_beta   90.00
_cell.angle_gamma   90.00
#
_symmetry.space_group_name_H-M   'P 1'
#
loop_
_entity.id
_entity.type
_entity.pdbx_description
1 polymer ?
#
loop_
_entity_poly.entity_id
_entity_poly.type
_entity_poly.pdbx_seq_one_letter_code
_entity_poly.pdbx_strand_id
1 'polypeptide(L)'
;MGTAAVVVIVGGGPRGTGVLERILAHESVNADPVPIDIHVVDPYPAGAGRIWRGSQAPLLWMNSTTADVTMFTDETTAVTGP
;
A
#
# COMPACT_ATOMS: atom_id res chain seq x y z
N MET A 1 0.53 -21.87 20.97
CA MET A 1 0.82 -20.74 20.07
C MET A 1 -0.34 -20.65 19.11
N GLY A 2 -1.09 -19.54 19.10
CA GLY A 2 -2.22 -19.38 18.19
C GLY A 2 -1.75 -19.38 16.74
N THR A 3 -2.57 -19.92 15.84
CA THR A 3 -2.33 -19.83 14.39
C THR A 3 -2.22 -18.38 13.96
N ALA A 4 -1.18 -18.06 13.18
CA ALA A 4 -1.01 -16.73 12.59
C ALA A 4 -2.22 -16.37 11.72
N ALA A 5 -2.63 -15.10 11.78
CA ALA A 5 -3.63 -14.60 10.84
C ALA A 5 -2.98 -14.52 9.44
N VAL A 6 -3.68 -14.97 8.40
CA VAL A 6 -3.17 -14.94 7.02
C VAL A 6 -3.95 -13.91 6.21
N VAL A 7 -3.23 -12.97 5.60
CA VAL A 7 -3.81 -11.91 4.75
C VAL A 7 -3.21 -12.00 3.35
N VAL A 8 -4.07 -12.01 2.34
CA VAL A 8 -3.66 -11.95 0.92
C VAL A 8 -4.13 -10.64 0.32
N ILE A 9 -3.17 -9.82 -0.13
CA ILE A 9 -3.41 -8.57 -0.85
C ILE A 9 -3.23 -8.84 -2.35
N VAL A 10 -4.31 -8.74 -3.11
CA VAL A 10 -4.27 -8.90 -4.57
C VAL A 10 -4.10 -7.53 -5.22
N GLY A 11 -2.92 -7.31 -5.80
CA GLY A 11 -2.48 -6.06 -6.39
C GLY A 11 -1.53 -5.27 -5.49
N GLY A 12 -0.32 -5.00 -5.98
CA GLY A 12 0.72 -4.18 -5.36
C GLY A 12 0.72 -2.72 -5.85
N GLY A 13 -0.43 -2.25 -6.36
CA GLY A 13 -0.63 -0.84 -6.69
C GLY A 13 -0.81 0.04 -5.45
N PRO A 14 -1.00 1.37 -5.62
CA PRO A 14 -1.02 2.33 -4.52
C PRO A 14 -1.95 1.96 -3.36
N ARG A 15 -3.13 1.40 -3.66
CA ARG A 15 -4.09 0.97 -2.64
C ARG A 15 -3.60 -0.26 -1.86
N GLY A 16 -3.08 -1.27 -2.54
CA GLY A 16 -2.59 -2.49 -1.89
C GLY A 16 -1.38 -2.18 -1.00
N THR A 17 -0.47 -1.34 -1.50
CA THR A 17 0.67 -0.83 -0.72
C THR A 17 0.21 -0.03 0.49
N GLY A 18 -0.73 0.91 0.32
CA GLY A 18 -1.25 1.71 1.44
C GLY A 18 -1.92 0.85 2.52
N VAL A 19 -2.65 -0.20 2.15
CA VAL A 19 -3.21 -1.16 3.12
C VAL A 19 -2.10 -1.93 3.84
N LEU A 20 -1.09 -2.41 3.12
CA LEU A 20 0.06 -3.10 3.73
C LEU A 20 0.77 -2.20 4.74
N GLU A 21 1.11 -0.97 4.33
CA GLU A 21 1.75 0.02 5.20
C GLU A 21 0.92 0.29 6.45
N ARG A 22 -0.41 0.38 6.32
CA ARG A 22 -1.30 0.63 7.44
C ARG A 22 -1.38 -0.54 8.43
N ILE A 23 -1.41 -1.77 7.93
CA ILE A 23 -1.37 -2.98 8.78
C ILE A 23 -0.06 -3.01 9.57
N LEU A 24 1.07 -2.78 8.88
CA LEU A 24 2.39 -2.78 9.52
C LEU A 24 2.52 -1.65 10.56
N ALA A 25 2.04 -0.45 10.23
CA ALA A 25 2.04 0.68 11.14
C ALA A 25 1.18 0.41 12.38
N HIS A 26 -0.01 -0.18 12.21
CA HIS A 26 -0.88 -0.58 13.31
C HIS A 26 -0.23 -1.61 14.23
N GLU A 27 0.31 -2.69 13.65
CA GLU A 27 0.98 -3.74 14.44
C GLU A 27 2.25 -3.25 15.14
N SER A 28 2.96 -2.27 14.57
CA SER A 28 4.17 -1.71 15.19
C SER A 28 3.93 -1.01 16.55
N VAL A 29 2.69 -0.56 16.80
CA VAL A 29 2.27 0.12 18.03
C VAL A 29 1.26 -0.71 18.85
N ASN A 30 0.94 -1.92 18.40
CA ASN A 30 0.00 -2.81 19.07
C ASN A 30 0.61 -3.33 20.38
N ALA A 31 -0.12 -3.23 21.49
CA ALA A 31 0.33 -3.68 22.80
C ALA A 31 0.39 -5.21 22.94
N ASP A 32 -0.34 -5.93 22.09
CA ASP A 32 -0.35 -7.41 22.03
C ASP A 32 -0.31 -7.83 20.54
N PRO A 33 0.86 -7.74 19.89
CA PRO A 33 0.98 -8.03 18.48
C PRO A 33 0.77 -9.52 18.22
N VAL A 34 -0.02 -9.83 17.20
CA VAL A 34 -0.24 -11.21 16.75
C VAL A 34 0.64 -11.50 15.53
N PRO A 35 1.12 -12.74 15.34
CA PRO A 35 1.77 -13.12 14.10
C PRO A 35 0.80 -12.98 12.91
N ILE A 36 1.21 -12.23 11.88
CA ILE A 36 0.46 -12.08 10.63
C ILE A 36 1.37 -12.48 9.46
N ASP A 37 0.89 -13.44 8.66
CA ASP A 37 1.52 -13.81 7.39
C ASP A 37 0.84 -13.04 6.26
N ILE A 38 1.58 -12.12 5.63
CA ILE A 38 1.05 -11.27 4.55
C ILE A 38 1.62 -11.70 3.20
N HIS A 39 0.74 -12.02 2.26
CA HIS A 39 1.07 -12.30 0.87
C HIS A 39 0.61 -11.17 -0.03
N VAL A 40 1.52 -10.54 -0.77
CA VAL A 40 1.17 -9.60 -1.84
C VAL A 40 1.32 -10.30 -3.18
N VAL A 41 0.23 -10.34 -3.94
CA VAL A 41 0.17 -11.02 -5.24
C VAL A 41 -0.08 -9.98 -6.32
N ASP A 42 0.91 -9.75 -7.17
CA ASP A 42 0.81 -8.87 -8.33
C ASP A 42 1.49 -9.52 -9.55
N PRO A 43 0.90 -9.47 -10.76
CA PRO A 43 1.53 -10.00 -11.96
C PRO A 43 2.73 -9.15 -12.45
N TYR A 44 2.96 -7.97 -11.88
CA TYR A 44 4.06 -7.07 -12.22
C TYR A 44 5.08 -6.95 -11.07
N PRO A 45 6.35 -6.61 -11.37
CA PRO A 45 7.37 -6.44 -10.34
C PRO A 45 7.03 -5.33 -9.34
N ALA A 46 7.49 -5.49 -8.10
CA ALA A 46 7.42 -4.45 -7.07
C ALA A 46 8.10 -3.14 -7.53
N GLY A 47 7.61 -2.01 -7.02
CA GLY A 47 8.07 -0.68 -7.39
C GLY A 47 7.25 -0.10 -8.55
N ALA A 48 7.87 0.04 -9.73
CA ALA A 48 7.24 0.69 -10.89
C ALA A 48 5.95 -0.02 -11.37
N GLY A 49 5.84 -1.32 -11.14
CA GLY A 49 4.70 -2.14 -11.53
C GLY A 49 4.39 -2.04 -13.03
N ARG A 50 3.09 -2.07 -13.34
CA ARG A 50 2.59 -1.95 -14.72
C ARG A 50 2.76 -0.54 -15.30
N ILE A 51 2.67 0.49 -14.46
CA ILE A 51 2.36 1.86 -14.91
C ILE A 51 3.63 2.72 -14.97
N TRP A 52 4.48 2.69 -13.95
CA TRP A 52 5.56 3.66 -13.78
C TRP A 52 6.88 3.21 -14.42
N ARG A 53 6.83 2.75 -15.67
CA ARG A 53 8.01 2.24 -16.40
C ARG A 53 8.68 3.36 -17.19
N GLY A 54 10.00 3.48 -17.09
CA GLY A 54 10.77 4.47 -17.88
C GLY A 54 10.70 4.26 -19.39
N SER A 55 10.33 3.06 -19.85
CA SER A 55 10.18 2.70 -21.27
C SER A 55 8.78 2.95 -21.84
N GLN A 56 7.86 3.57 -21.08
CA GLN A 56 6.51 3.83 -21.56
C GLN A 56 6.47 4.92 -22.64
N ALA A 57 5.41 4.91 -23.46
CA ALA A 57 5.24 5.92 -24.49
C ALA A 57 5.12 7.32 -23.85
N PRO A 58 5.75 8.35 -24.44
CA PRO A 58 5.71 9.71 -23.90
C PRO A 58 4.31 10.34 -23.98
N LEU A 59 3.34 9.69 -24.61
CA LEU A 59 1.93 10.11 -24.64
C LEU A 59 1.13 9.58 -23.43
N LEU A 60 1.68 8.62 -22.67
CA LEU A 60 1.06 8.10 -21.45
C LEU A 60 1.50 8.96 -20.27
N TRP A 61 0.79 10.07 -20.06
CA TRP A 61 1.00 10.97 -18.93
C TRP A 61 -0.08 10.78 -17.88
N MET A 62 0.30 11.03 -16.62
CA MET A 62 -0.63 11.10 -15.51
C MET A 62 -1.61 12.24 -15.76
N ASN A 63 -2.91 11.97 -15.62
CA ASN A 63 -3.97 12.96 -15.75
C ASN A 63 -4.21 13.77 -14.45
N SER A 64 -3.42 13.49 -13.42
CA SER A 64 -3.34 14.22 -12.16
C SER A 64 -1.97 14.86 -12.05
N THR A 65 -1.86 16.03 -11.44
CA THR A 65 -0.56 16.57 -11.10
C THR A 65 -0.06 15.90 -9.82
N THR A 66 1.26 15.91 -9.58
CA THR A 66 1.81 15.43 -8.30
C THR A 66 1.22 16.16 -7.10
N ALA A 67 0.83 17.43 -7.26
CA ALA A 67 0.19 18.22 -6.21
C ALA A 67 -1.25 17.77 -5.91
N ASP A 68 -1.94 17.14 -6.87
CA ASP A 68 -3.30 16.63 -6.70
C ASP A 68 -3.32 15.21 -6.11
N VAL A 69 -2.16 14.61 -5.85
CA VAL A 69 -2.04 13.29 -5.22
C VAL A 69 -1.54 13.45 -3.79
N THR A 70 -2.46 13.30 -2.84
CA THR A 70 -2.12 13.24 -1.42
C THR A 70 -1.88 11.78 -1.02
N MET A 71 -0.70 11.50 -0.51
CA MET A 71 -0.35 10.18 0.05
C MET A 71 -0.33 10.18 1.58
N PHE A 72 -0.35 11.38 2.18
CA PHE A 72 -0.31 11.59 3.62
C PHE A 72 -1.67 12.06 4.12
N THR A 73 -2.04 11.61 5.32
CA THR A 73 -3.20 12.11 6.05
C THR A 73 -2.93 13.52 6.54
N ASP A 74 -3.97 14.35 6.56
CA ASP A 74 -3.97 15.69 7.14
C ASP A 74 -5.19 15.87 8.07
N GLU A 75 -5.39 17.08 8.60
CA GLU A 75 -6.52 17.42 9.46
C GLU A 75 -7.91 17.20 8.83
N THR A 76 -7.99 17.01 7.51
CA THR A 76 -9.25 16.71 6.81
C THR A 76 -9.57 15.21 6.78
N THR A 77 -8.63 14.36 7.20
CA THR A 77 -8.75 12.91 7.10
C THR A 77 -9.40 12.30 8.35
N ALA A 78 -10.59 11.70 8.20
CA ALA A 78 -11.32 11.03 9.28
C ALA A 78 -10.84 9.58 9.53
N VAL A 79 -9.54 9.40 9.79
CA VAL A 79 -8.94 8.08 10.08
C VAL A 79 -8.19 8.13 11.40
N THR A 80 -8.42 7.14 12.27
CA THR A 80 -7.77 7.01 13.58
C THR A 80 -6.64 5.98 13.56
N GLY A 81 -5.53 6.27 14.25
CA GLY A 81 -4.34 5.40 14.35
C GLY A 81 -3.19 5.89 13.46
N PRO A 82 -2.08 5.14 13.34
CA PRO A 82 -0.96 5.48 12.45
C PRO A 82 -1.27 5.14 10.98
#